data_AF-A0A2B7WFK6-F1
#
_entry.id   AF-A0A2B7WFK6-F1
#
_cell.length_a   1.000
_cell.length_b   1.000
_cell.length_c   1.000
_cell.angle_alpha   90.00
_cell.angle_beta   90.00
_cell.angle_gamma   90.00
#
_symmetry.space_group_name_H-M   'P 1'
#
loop_
_entity.id
_entity.type
_entity.pdbx_description
1 polymer ?
#
loop_
_entity_poly.entity_id
_entity_poly.type
_entity_poly.pdbx_seq_one_letter_code
_entity_poly.pdbx_strand_id
1 'polypeptide(L)'
;MYAYVYFAKHARGDADFGWTDVEPNNILVDHHKTTTSISTPKLGDLGDTVRVQPTTNHIIGAPIFRAPEVFLGLPWSESVDIWSFGVTILDLLTGKHFFAPPNVPEDEELFDTQYDEIAGPVLEVVHALNQITDRDPSLQQKYKRTLSDSLHAEDLDFLLHFMHVDPRDRPSAAQLLEHPWFRDV
;
A
#
# COMPACT_ATOMS: atom_id res chain seq x y z
N MET A 1 15.26 -9.94 1.69
CA MET A 1 15.97 -9.93 2.99
C MET A 1 16.18 -8.52 3.62
N TYR A 2 15.66 -7.39 3.07
CA TYR A 2 15.68 -6.08 3.76
C TYR A 2 14.34 -5.32 3.82
N ALA A 3 13.30 -5.83 3.15
CA ALA A 3 11.96 -5.87 3.76
C ALA A 3 12.11 -6.35 5.22
N TYR A 4 12.98 -7.34 5.47
CA TYR A 4 13.36 -7.80 6.81
C TYR A 4 13.84 -6.71 7.80
N VAL A 5 14.42 -5.56 7.42
CA VAL A 5 14.83 -4.53 8.42
C VAL A 5 13.66 -3.62 8.80
N TYR A 6 12.81 -3.27 7.83
CA TYR A 6 11.55 -2.59 8.09
C TYR A 6 10.61 -3.49 8.92
N PHE A 7 10.51 -4.76 8.51
CA PHE A 7 9.68 -5.78 9.14
C PHE A 7 10.22 -6.27 10.49
N ALA A 8 11.54 -6.36 10.71
CA ALA A 8 12.13 -6.80 11.99
C ALA A 8 12.14 -5.71 13.08
N LYS A 9 12.02 -4.43 12.73
CA LYS A 9 11.73 -3.37 13.72
C LYS A 9 10.27 -3.41 14.16
N HIS A 10 9.33 -3.64 13.24
CA HIS A 10 7.92 -3.88 13.54
C HIS A 10 7.70 -5.15 14.39
N ALA A 11 8.42 -6.24 14.11
CA ALA A 11 8.29 -7.53 14.80
C ALA A 11 8.66 -7.51 16.30
N ARG A 12 9.36 -6.48 16.78
CA ARG A 12 9.83 -6.39 18.17
C ARG A 12 8.89 -5.60 19.09
N GLY A 13 7.81 -5.01 18.56
CA GLY A 13 6.86 -4.23 19.37
C GLY A 13 7.39 -2.87 19.83
N ASP A 14 8.49 -2.38 19.25
CA ASP A 14 9.19 -1.14 19.64
C ASP A 14 8.97 0.02 18.65
N ALA A 15 8.15 -0.15 17.61
CA ALA A 15 8.01 0.84 16.55
C ALA A 15 6.85 1.81 16.84
N ASP A 16 7.14 2.90 17.56
CA ASP A 16 6.28 4.09 17.62
C ASP A 16 6.38 4.93 16.32
N PHE A 17 6.78 4.40 15.16
CA PHE A 17 7.09 5.22 13.98
C PHE A 17 6.47 4.67 12.70
N GLY A 18 5.80 5.54 11.95
CA GLY A 18 5.38 5.29 10.58
C GLY A 18 6.41 5.85 9.60
N TRP A 19 6.72 5.10 8.54
CA TRP A 19 7.50 5.60 7.39
C TRP A 19 6.70 6.66 6.65
N THR A 20 5.41 6.40 6.49
CA THR A 20 4.36 7.26 5.95
C THR A 20 4.43 7.58 4.47
N ASP A 21 5.53 7.21 3.79
CA ASP A 21 5.73 7.47 2.37
C ASP A 21 6.32 6.24 1.65
N VAL A 22 5.64 5.09 1.81
CA VAL A 22 6.04 3.85 1.12
C VAL A 22 5.47 3.84 -0.29
N GLU A 23 6.36 4.05 -1.27
CA GLU A 23 6.02 4.07 -2.69
C GLU A 23 7.22 3.59 -3.56
N PRO A 24 7.03 3.29 -4.85
CA PRO A 24 8.10 2.81 -5.73
C PRO A 24 9.35 3.70 -5.76
N ASN A 25 9.20 5.03 -5.73
CA ASN A 25 10.34 5.97 -5.79
C ASN A 25 11.27 5.89 -4.59
N ASN A 26 10.70 5.51 -3.45
CA ASN A 26 11.42 5.34 -2.20
C ASN A 26 12.02 3.92 -2.05
N ILE A 27 11.88 3.06 -3.07
CA ILE A 27 12.53 1.73 -3.11
C ILE A 27 13.78 1.79 -3.98
N LEU A 28 14.93 1.84 -3.31
CA LEU A 28 16.24 1.83 -3.95
C LEU A 28 16.66 0.41 -4.30
N VAL A 29 16.96 0.16 -5.57
CA VAL A 29 17.46 -1.12 -6.07
C VAL A 29 18.88 -0.97 -6.62
N ASP A 30 19.64 -2.06 -6.57
CA ASP A 30 20.95 -2.15 -7.20
C ASP A 30 20.83 -2.16 -8.72
N HIS A 31 21.55 -1.25 -9.39
CA HIS A 31 21.60 -1.20 -10.84
C HIS A 31 22.86 -1.89 -11.38
N HIS A 32 22.70 -3.13 -11.84
CA HIS A 32 23.76 -3.89 -12.48
C HIS A 32 23.59 -3.89 -14.00
N LYS A 33 24.57 -3.35 -14.74
CA LYS A 33 24.51 -3.27 -16.22
C LYS A 33 24.43 -4.62 -16.95
N THR A 34 24.72 -5.72 -16.25
CA THR A 34 24.91 -7.05 -16.83
C THR A 34 23.91 -8.09 -16.32
N THR A 35 23.05 -7.74 -15.37
CA THR A 35 22.02 -8.64 -14.84
C THR A 35 20.76 -7.89 -14.50
N THR A 36 19.62 -8.53 -14.69
CA THR A 36 18.30 -8.03 -14.28
C THR A 36 17.95 -8.43 -12.85
N SER A 37 18.78 -9.24 -12.19
CA SER A 37 18.58 -9.65 -10.81
C SER A 37 18.84 -8.50 -9.84
N ILE A 38 17.84 -8.17 -9.04
CA ILE A 38 17.94 -7.25 -7.91
C ILE A 38 18.45 -8.05 -6.72
N SER A 39 19.58 -7.67 -6.13
CA SER A 39 20.12 -8.37 -4.96
C SER A 39 19.41 -7.96 -3.69
N THR A 40 19.23 -6.66 -3.46
CA THR A 40 18.68 -6.15 -2.20
C THR A 40 18.05 -4.78 -2.38
N PRO A 41 16.70 -4.72 -2.48
CA PRO A 41 15.96 -3.48 -2.36
C PRO A 41 16.12 -2.86 -0.97
N LYS A 42 16.12 -1.53 -0.89
CA LYS A 42 16.17 -0.75 0.35
C LYS A 42 15.14 0.36 0.31
N LEU A 43 14.38 0.51 1.40
CA LEU A 43 13.56 1.70 1.59
C LEU A 43 14.48 2.89 1.91
N GLY A 44 14.26 3.98 1.20
CA GLY A 44 14.91 5.27 1.34
C GLY A 44 13.88 6.38 1.56
N ASP A 45 14.40 7.59 1.77
CA ASP A 45 13.63 8.76 2.19
C ASP A 45 12.91 8.61 3.55
N LEU A 46 13.45 9.28 4.56
CA LEU A 46 12.90 9.32 5.91
C LEU A 46 12.42 10.73 6.27
N GLY A 47 12.24 11.61 5.26
CA GLY A 47 11.86 13.01 5.45
C GLY A 47 10.55 13.18 6.22
N ASP A 48 9.59 12.29 5.96
CA ASP A 48 8.24 12.32 6.53
C ASP A 48 8.00 11.32 7.67
N THR A 49 9.03 10.55 8.04
CA THR A 49 8.92 9.58 9.13
C THR A 49 8.53 10.27 10.43
N VAL A 50 7.46 9.79 11.05
CA VAL A 50 6.85 10.44 12.21
C VAL A 50 6.55 9.44 13.31
N ARG A 51 6.66 9.93 14.55
CA ARG A 51 6.29 9.15 15.72
C ARG A 51 4.76 9.04 15.81
N VAL A 52 4.24 7.83 15.74
CA VAL A 52 2.82 7.49 15.90
C VAL A 52 2.42 7.63 17.37
N GLN A 53 1.27 8.23 17.58
CA GLN A 53 0.61 8.39 18.86
C GLN A 53 -0.87 8.05 18.67
N PRO A 54 -1.61 7.71 19.74
CA PRO A 54 -3.04 7.37 19.62
C PRO A 54 -3.91 8.45 18.96
N THR A 55 -3.45 9.71 18.94
CA THR A 55 -4.15 10.86 18.35
C THR A 55 -3.59 11.28 17.00
N THR A 56 -2.62 10.56 16.43
CA THR A 56 -2.01 10.91 15.15
C THR A 56 -3.01 10.73 14.01
N ASN A 57 -3.35 11.82 13.32
CA ASN A 57 -4.35 11.83 12.25
C ASN A 57 -4.07 12.87 11.14
N HIS A 58 -2.84 13.38 11.06
CA HIS A 58 -2.47 14.35 10.02
C HIS A 58 -2.35 13.65 8.66
N ILE A 59 -2.43 14.44 7.58
CA ILE A 59 -2.27 13.94 6.22
C ILE A 59 -0.80 13.54 6.00
N ILE A 60 -0.60 12.35 5.42
CA ILE A 60 0.70 11.76 5.14
C ILE A 60 0.71 10.99 3.82
N GLY A 61 1.90 10.76 3.29
CA GLY A 61 2.20 9.92 2.12
C GLY A 61 1.68 10.47 0.80
N ALA A 62 2.21 9.95 -0.30
CA ALA A 62 1.69 10.24 -1.63
C ALA A 62 0.21 9.80 -1.80
N PRO A 63 -0.67 10.65 -2.38
CA PRO A 63 -2.11 10.41 -2.44
C PRO A 63 -2.54 9.06 -2.99
N ILE A 64 -1.93 8.58 -4.07
CA ILE A 64 -2.35 7.32 -4.71
C ILE A 64 -1.94 6.07 -3.91
N PHE A 65 -0.98 6.18 -2.98
CA PHE A 65 -0.53 5.11 -2.07
C PHE A 65 -1.16 5.22 -0.67
N ARG A 66 -1.94 6.27 -0.41
CA ARG A 66 -2.42 6.63 0.91
C ARG A 66 -3.50 5.68 1.42
N ALA A 67 -3.42 5.34 2.70
CA ALA A 67 -4.39 4.50 3.38
C ALA A 67 -5.75 5.20 3.59
N PRO A 68 -6.85 4.45 3.60
CA PRO A 68 -8.20 5.03 3.64
C PRO A 68 -8.53 5.78 4.93
N GLU A 69 -8.02 5.34 6.07
CA GLU A 69 -8.19 6.04 7.36
C GLU A 69 -7.58 7.44 7.34
N VAL A 70 -6.52 7.67 6.56
CA VAL A 70 -5.90 8.99 6.38
C VAL A 70 -6.83 9.88 5.53
N PHE A 71 -7.43 9.33 4.48
CA PHE A 71 -8.45 10.04 3.68
C PHE A 71 -9.68 10.44 4.50
N LEU A 72 -10.06 9.59 5.46
CA LEU A 72 -11.19 9.82 6.35
C LEU A 72 -10.85 10.73 7.55
N GLY A 73 -9.60 11.17 7.69
CA GLY A 73 -9.13 11.98 8.83
C GLY A 73 -9.21 11.25 10.17
N LEU A 74 -9.21 9.92 10.15
CA LEU A 74 -9.25 9.07 11.34
C LEU A 74 -7.83 8.93 11.93
N PRO A 75 -7.72 8.61 13.23
CA PRO A 75 -6.45 8.23 13.81
C PRO A 75 -5.88 7.02 13.07
N TRP A 76 -4.57 7.08 12.80
CA TRP A 76 -3.86 6.04 12.07
C TRP A 76 -2.64 5.56 12.84
N SER A 77 -2.16 4.38 12.45
CA SER A 77 -0.97 3.75 13.01
C SER A 77 0.00 3.38 11.90
N GLU A 78 1.09 2.70 12.24
CA GLU A 78 2.10 2.17 11.33
C GLU A 78 1.51 1.21 10.28
N SER A 79 0.29 0.71 10.51
CA SER A 79 -0.48 -0.07 9.54
C SER A 79 -0.78 0.67 8.23
N VAL A 80 -0.62 2.01 8.18
CA VAL A 80 -0.68 2.79 6.92
C VAL A 80 0.41 2.33 5.95
N ASP A 81 1.59 1.98 6.44
CA ASP A 81 2.70 1.54 5.61
C ASP A 81 2.44 0.15 5.00
N ILE A 82 1.68 -0.71 5.70
CA ILE A 82 1.23 -2.01 5.18
C ILE A 82 0.30 -1.80 3.99
N TRP A 83 -0.62 -0.84 4.08
CA TRP A 83 -1.48 -0.49 2.96
C TRP A 83 -0.67 0.04 1.78
N SER A 84 0.16 1.06 2.02
CA SER A 84 0.97 1.70 0.98
C SER A 84 1.93 0.73 0.28
N PHE A 85 2.48 -0.23 1.03
CA PHE A 85 3.25 -1.34 0.44
C PHE A 85 2.38 -2.26 -0.43
N GLY A 86 1.15 -2.57 -0.03
CA GLY A 86 0.21 -3.32 -0.87
C GLY A 86 -0.09 -2.61 -2.19
N VAL A 87 -0.34 -1.30 -2.15
CA VAL A 87 -0.54 -0.48 -3.36
C VAL A 87 0.73 -0.44 -4.22
N THR A 88 1.90 -0.32 -3.60
CA THR A 88 3.19 -0.39 -4.30
C THR A 88 3.35 -1.70 -5.06
N ILE A 89 3.05 -2.85 -4.43
CA ILE A 89 3.13 -4.15 -5.10
C ILE A 89 2.09 -4.26 -6.23
N LEU A 90 0.88 -3.74 -6.04
CA LEU A 90 -0.15 -3.70 -7.07
C LEU A 90 0.31 -2.91 -8.30
N ASP A 91 0.90 -1.73 -8.09
CA ASP A 91 1.43 -0.91 -9.17
C ASP A 91 2.59 -1.61 -9.90
N LEU A 92 3.50 -2.25 -9.15
CA LEU A 92 4.63 -3.00 -9.73
C LEU A 92 4.17 -4.22 -10.56
N LEU A 93 3.15 -4.94 -10.11
CA LEU A 93 2.63 -6.12 -10.81
C LEU A 93 1.80 -5.75 -12.04
N THR A 94 1.05 -4.65 -11.98
CA THR A 94 0.18 -4.21 -13.08
C THR A 94 0.88 -3.28 -14.07
N GLY A 95 2.00 -2.66 -13.66
CA GLY A 95 2.72 -1.64 -14.41
C GLY A 95 1.94 -0.35 -14.60
N LYS A 96 1.01 -0.03 -13.70
CA LYS A 96 0.11 1.14 -13.78
C LYS A 96 -0.19 1.65 -12.37
N HIS A 97 -0.43 2.95 -12.24
CA HIS A 97 -0.97 3.52 -11.00
C HIS A 97 -2.44 3.16 -10.83
N PHE A 98 -2.74 2.19 -9.96
CA PHE A 98 -4.10 1.62 -9.87
C PHE A 98 -5.14 2.62 -9.38
N PHE A 99 -4.75 3.53 -8.49
CA PHE A 99 -5.62 4.56 -7.91
C PHE A 99 -5.46 5.93 -8.56
N ALA A 100 -4.63 6.07 -9.60
CA ALA A 100 -4.51 7.34 -10.30
C ALA A 100 -5.82 7.70 -11.03
N PRO A 101 -6.18 9.00 -11.09
CA PRO A 101 -7.36 9.40 -11.81
C PRO A 101 -7.14 9.20 -13.33
N PRO A 102 -8.16 8.74 -14.08
CA PRO A 102 -8.01 8.27 -15.46
C PRO A 102 -7.57 9.34 -16.48
N ASN A 103 -7.63 10.62 -16.11
CA ASN A 103 -7.32 11.75 -17.00
C ASN A 103 -6.09 12.56 -16.54
N VAL A 104 -5.31 12.01 -15.62
CA VAL A 104 -4.14 12.68 -15.06
C VAL A 104 -2.90 12.03 -15.65
N PRO A 105 -1.98 12.81 -16.24
CA PRO A 105 -0.67 12.29 -16.60
C PRO A 105 -0.03 11.58 -15.40
N GLU A 106 0.81 10.58 -15.65
CA GLU A 106 1.62 9.92 -14.63
C GLU A 106 2.73 10.87 -14.15
N ASP A 107 2.32 11.95 -13.49
CA ASP A 107 3.15 12.99 -12.91
C ASP A 107 2.69 13.19 -11.46
N GLU A 108 3.54 12.78 -10.54
CA GLU A 108 3.24 12.71 -9.12
C GLU A 108 2.95 14.06 -8.48
N GLU A 109 3.57 15.14 -8.98
CA GLU A 109 3.29 16.49 -8.48
C GLU A 109 1.81 16.88 -8.71
N LEU A 110 1.16 16.30 -9.73
CA LEU A 110 -0.25 16.56 -10.02
C LEU A 110 -1.19 15.80 -9.07
N PHE A 111 -0.78 14.66 -8.53
CA PHE A 111 -1.63 13.86 -7.63
C PHE A 111 -1.89 14.59 -6.31
N ASP A 112 -0.93 15.34 -5.79
CA ASP A 112 -1.10 16.14 -4.56
C ASP A 112 -2.19 17.20 -4.69
N THR A 113 -2.31 17.81 -5.87
CA THR A 113 -3.33 18.83 -6.14
C THR A 113 -4.72 18.26 -6.39
N GLN A 114 -4.84 16.95 -6.55
CA GLN A 114 -6.07 16.25 -6.97
C GLN A 114 -6.56 15.27 -5.91
N TYR A 115 -6.33 15.60 -4.64
CA TYR A 115 -6.74 14.82 -3.48
C TYR A 115 -8.17 14.28 -3.59
N ASP A 116 -9.15 15.13 -3.95
CA ASP A 116 -10.56 14.74 -4.04
C ASP A 116 -10.84 13.73 -5.17
N GLU A 117 -10.11 13.83 -6.29
CA GLU A 117 -10.26 12.91 -7.42
C GLU A 117 -9.67 11.52 -7.13
N ILE A 118 -8.71 11.43 -6.21
CA ILE A 118 -8.05 10.17 -5.80
C ILE A 118 -8.77 9.54 -4.60
N ALA A 119 -9.24 10.37 -3.66
CA ALA A 119 -9.98 9.90 -2.49
C ALA A 119 -11.23 9.12 -2.92
N GLY A 120 -11.94 9.56 -3.97
CA GLY A 120 -13.11 8.86 -4.50
C GLY A 120 -12.85 7.39 -4.86
N PRO A 121 -11.97 7.10 -5.84
CA PRO A 121 -11.59 5.74 -6.22
C PRO A 121 -11.08 4.87 -5.06
N VAL A 122 -10.26 5.44 -4.17
CA VAL A 122 -9.77 4.71 -2.97
C VAL A 122 -10.94 4.34 -2.07
N LEU A 123 -11.84 5.29 -1.79
CA LEU A 123 -13.04 5.06 -0.98
C LEU A 123 -14.04 4.11 -1.67
N GLU A 124 -14.10 4.07 -3.01
CA GLU A 124 -14.90 3.10 -3.77
C GLU A 124 -14.31 1.69 -3.65
N VAL A 125 -12.99 1.53 -3.73
CA VAL A 125 -12.31 0.24 -3.48
C VAL A 125 -12.53 -0.19 -2.03
N VAL A 126 -12.40 0.73 -1.08
CA VAL A 126 -12.73 0.50 0.32
C VAL A 126 -14.16 0.03 0.48
N HIS A 127 -15.12 0.69 -0.17
CA HIS A 127 -16.52 0.31 -0.14
C HIS A 127 -16.73 -1.10 -0.70
N ALA A 128 -16.07 -1.41 -1.81
CA ALA A 128 -16.13 -2.72 -2.44
C ALA A 128 -15.48 -3.82 -1.59
N LEU A 129 -14.39 -3.53 -0.88
CA LEU A 129 -13.68 -4.51 -0.07
C LEU A 129 -14.31 -4.69 1.33
N ASN A 130 -15.04 -3.70 1.88
CA ASN A 130 -15.16 -3.56 3.33
C ASN A 130 -16.54 -3.41 3.97
N GLN A 131 -17.65 -3.77 3.33
CA GLN A 131 -18.95 -3.86 4.03
C GLN A 131 -19.41 -2.57 4.77
N ILE A 132 -19.05 -1.37 4.30
CA ILE A 132 -19.94 -0.19 4.45
C ILE A 132 -20.63 0.00 3.10
N THR A 133 -21.22 -1.02 2.49
CA THR A 133 -22.51 -1.57 2.87
C THR A 133 -22.67 -2.99 2.30
N ASP A 134 -23.32 -3.89 3.02
CA ASP A 134 -23.96 -5.13 2.51
C ASP A 134 -24.99 -4.89 1.38
N ARG A 135 -24.99 -3.74 0.70
CA ARG A 135 -26.03 -3.32 -0.24
C ARG A 135 -25.65 -3.41 -1.72
N ASP A 136 -24.37 -3.56 -2.08
CA ASP A 136 -24.00 -3.67 -3.49
C ASP A 136 -22.90 -4.72 -3.82
N PRO A 137 -23.30 -5.99 -3.97
CA PRO A 137 -22.43 -7.06 -4.47
C PRO A 137 -21.81 -6.79 -5.85
N SER A 138 -22.38 -5.88 -6.65
CA SER A 138 -21.87 -5.60 -8.00
C SER A 138 -20.56 -4.83 -7.99
N LEU A 139 -20.35 -3.95 -7.00
CA LEU A 139 -19.09 -3.22 -6.81
C LEU A 139 -17.96 -4.16 -6.36
N GLN A 140 -18.24 -5.04 -5.40
CA GLN A 140 -17.26 -6.06 -4.97
C GLN A 140 -16.83 -6.93 -6.16
N GLN A 141 -17.80 -7.38 -6.94
CA GLN A 141 -17.54 -8.18 -8.13
C GLN A 141 -16.77 -7.38 -9.20
N LYS A 142 -17.05 -6.09 -9.37
CA LYS A 142 -16.33 -5.21 -10.31
C LYS A 142 -14.86 -5.14 -9.96
N TYR A 143 -14.49 -4.79 -8.73
CA TYR A 143 -13.08 -4.65 -8.35
C TYR A 143 -12.35 -5.99 -8.30
N LYS A 144 -12.99 -7.03 -7.76
CA LYS A 144 -12.43 -8.39 -7.80
C LYS A 144 -12.17 -8.84 -9.23
N ARG A 145 -13.08 -8.53 -10.17
CA ARG A 145 -12.91 -8.82 -11.59
C ARG A 145 -11.79 -8.01 -12.23
N THR A 146 -11.75 -6.69 -12.01
CA THR A 146 -10.68 -5.82 -12.52
C THR A 146 -9.31 -6.32 -12.07
N LEU A 147 -9.17 -6.66 -10.79
CA LEU A 147 -7.93 -7.20 -10.24
C LEU A 147 -7.64 -8.60 -10.79
N SER A 148 -8.62 -9.50 -10.86
CA SER A 148 -8.41 -10.86 -11.38
C SER A 148 -8.13 -10.92 -12.88
N ASP A 149 -8.62 -9.95 -13.65
CA ASP A 149 -8.34 -9.83 -15.07
C ASP A 149 -6.91 -9.32 -15.32
N SER A 150 -6.30 -8.68 -14.32
CA SER A 150 -4.97 -8.06 -14.40
C SER A 150 -3.86 -8.84 -13.70
N LEU A 151 -4.20 -9.75 -12.78
CA LEU A 151 -3.25 -10.40 -11.86
C LEU A 151 -3.44 -11.92 -11.84
N HIS A 152 -2.36 -12.65 -11.57
CA HIS A 152 -2.46 -14.07 -11.26
C HIS A 152 -3.18 -14.28 -9.91
N ALA A 153 -3.81 -15.44 -9.75
CA ALA A 153 -4.60 -15.75 -8.56
C ALA A 153 -3.77 -15.70 -7.26
N GLU A 154 -2.51 -16.12 -7.30
CA GLU A 154 -1.59 -16.12 -6.15
C GLU A 154 -1.17 -14.69 -5.77
N ASP A 155 -0.93 -13.83 -6.75
CA ASP A 155 -0.64 -12.41 -6.53
C ASP A 155 -1.84 -11.67 -5.93
N LEU A 156 -3.04 -11.96 -6.46
CA LEU A 156 -4.28 -11.39 -5.95
C LEU A 156 -4.55 -11.83 -4.50
N ASP A 157 -4.40 -13.13 -4.21
CA ASP A 157 -4.54 -13.66 -2.85
C ASP A 157 -3.60 -12.94 -1.88
N PHE A 158 -2.33 -12.80 -2.25
CA PHE A 158 -1.36 -12.07 -1.44
C PHE A 158 -1.73 -10.60 -1.26
N LEU A 159 -2.09 -9.89 -2.32
CA LEU A 159 -2.47 -8.47 -2.28
C LEU A 159 -3.67 -8.20 -1.36
N LEU A 160 -4.65 -9.11 -1.33
CA LEU A 160 -5.83 -8.99 -0.46
C LEU A 160 -5.48 -8.97 1.03
N HIS A 161 -4.33 -9.50 1.43
CA HIS A 161 -3.87 -9.43 2.83
C HIS A 161 -3.36 -8.03 3.23
N PHE A 162 -2.99 -7.16 2.29
CA PHE A 162 -2.56 -5.78 2.60
C PHE A 162 -3.72 -4.81 2.65
N MET A 163 -4.72 -5.03 1.79
CA MET A 163 -5.79 -4.08 1.50
C MET A 163 -6.99 -4.24 2.42
N HIS A 164 -6.76 -4.54 3.71
CA HIS A 164 -7.80 -4.42 4.72
C HIS A 164 -8.08 -2.96 5.01
N VAL A 165 -9.33 -2.56 4.96
CA VAL A 165 -9.71 -1.17 5.22
C VAL A 165 -9.73 -0.87 6.71
N ASP A 166 -10.18 -1.81 7.55
CA ASP A 166 -9.94 -1.67 8.99
C ASP A 166 -8.43 -1.86 9.23
N PRO A 167 -7.69 -0.82 9.64
CA PRO A 167 -6.25 -0.93 9.85
C PRO A 167 -5.87 -1.98 10.90
N ARG A 168 -6.80 -2.36 11.79
CA ARG A 168 -6.58 -3.39 12.82
C ARG A 168 -6.58 -4.80 12.27
N ASP A 169 -7.21 -4.99 11.11
CA ASP A 169 -7.25 -6.29 10.42
C ASP A 169 -6.02 -6.46 9.51
N ARG A 170 -5.24 -5.40 9.28
CA ARG A 170 -3.99 -5.52 8.52
C ARG A 170 -2.98 -6.36 9.30
N PRO A 171 -2.41 -7.40 8.68
CA PRO A 171 -1.33 -8.15 9.30
C PRO A 171 -0.12 -7.23 9.51
N SER A 172 0.62 -7.50 10.57
CA SER A 172 1.95 -6.92 10.69
C SER A 172 2.81 -7.37 9.53
N ALA A 173 3.82 -6.55 9.24
CA ALA A 173 4.86 -6.88 8.31
C ALA A 173 5.40 -8.31 8.58
N ALA A 174 5.79 -8.62 9.82
CA ALA A 174 6.33 -9.92 10.19
C ALA A 174 5.42 -11.10 9.79
N GLN A 175 4.10 -10.97 9.97
CA GLN A 175 3.12 -11.98 9.58
C GLN A 175 3.04 -12.15 8.05
N LEU A 176 3.14 -11.06 7.29
CA LEU A 176 3.14 -11.11 5.82
C LEU A 176 4.33 -11.88 5.25
N LEU A 177 5.51 -11.83 5.91
CA LEU A 177 6.68 -12.61 5.48
C LEU A 177 6.49 -14.12 5.61
N GLU A 178 5.50 -14.57 6.38
CA GLU A 178 5.15 -15.99 6.51
C GLU A 178 4.26 -16.48 5.35
N HIS A 179 3.77 -15.56 4.51
CA HIS A 179 2.87 -15.86 3.40
C HIS A 179 3.53 -16.75 2.33
N PRO A 180 2.81 -17.73 1.73
CA PRO A 180 3.35 -18.61 0.70
C PRO A 180 3.97 -17.92 -0.51
N TRP A 181 3.51 -16.70 -0.83
CA TRP A 181 4.02 -15.89 -1.95
C TRP A 181 5.55 -15.65 -1.87
N PHE A 182 6.13 -15.70 -0.67
CA PHE A 182 7.58 -15.56 -0.48
C PHE A 182 8.39 -16.88 -0.54
N ARG A 183 7.75 -18.04 -0.75
CA ARG A 183 8.43 -19.35 -0.61
C ARG A 183 9.41 -19.68 -1.73
N ASP A 184 9.22 -19.11 -2.92
CA ASP A 184 10.00 -19.41 -4.12
C ASP A 184 10.92 -18.24 -4.55
N VAL A 185 11.13 -17.26 -3.66
CA VAL A 185 11.93 -16.03 -3.90
C VAL A 185 13.35 -16.13 -3.37
#